data_AF-A0A3B0PQG7-F1
#
_entry.id   AF-A0A3B0PQG7-F1
#
_cell.length_a   1.000
_cell.length_b   1.000
_cell.length_c   1.000
_cell.angle_alpha   90.00
_cell.angle_beta   90.00
_cell.angle_gamma   90.00
#
_symmetry.space_group_name_H-M   'P 1'
#
loop_
_entity.id
_entity.type
_entity.pdbx_description
1 polymer ?
#
loop_
_entity_poly.entity_id
_entity_poly.type
_entity_poly.pdbx_seq_one_letter_code
_entity_poly.pdbx_strand_id
1 'polypeptide(L)'
;MEELIGLALENKLPEGLLTGFDKLDQIIKGFKPGQLIVLAARPGVGKTALALNIVKNISSVTEISEDGITTIKPNHCAFISLEMPYTELTYRLFSSITNIHLAKLQKPSLLQSNELEILANSFKENINNENLFLDDNTSSRITDLIW
;
A
#
# COMPACT_ATOMS: atom_id res chain seq x y z
N MET A 1 -5.02 -21.85 24.37
CA MET A 1 -4.03 -21.58 25.44
C MET A 1 -2.69 -22.23 25.12
N GLU A 2 -2.64 -23.52 24.79
CA GLU A 2 -1.39 -24.21 24.39
C GLU A 2 -0.74 -23.61 23.13
N GLU A 3 -1.54 -23.25 22.12
CA GLU A 3 -1.04 -22.61 20.89
C GLU A 3 -0.38 -21.24 21.12
N LEU A 4 -0.96 -20.43 22.02
CA LEU A 4 -0.41 -19.13 22.40
C LEU A 4 0.92 -19.29 23.17
N ILE A 5 1.02 -20.33 24.00
CA ILE A 5 2.23 -20.67 24.74
C ILE A 5 3.32 -21.18 23.78
N GLY A 6 2.97 -22.00 22.79
CA GLY A 6 3.89 -22.44 21.74
C GLY A 6 4.47 -21.29 20.93
N LEU A 7 3.62 -20.37 20.46
CA LEU A 7 4.04 -19.17 19.70
C LEU A 7 4.92 -18.23 20.54
N ALA A 8 4.62 -18.09 21.84
CA ALA A 8 5.43 -17.29 22.75
C ALA A 8 6.82 -17.91 23.05
N LEU A 9 6.91 -19.24 23.05
CA LEU A 9 8.18 -19.96 23.21
C LEU A 9 9.04 -19.91 21.94
N GLU A 10 8.42 -19.85 20.76
CA GLU A 10 9.10 -19.74 19.47
C GLU A 10 9.44 -18.29 19.07
N ASN A 11 9.03 -17.28 19.85
CA ASN A 11 9.07 -15.85 19.46
C ASN A 11 8.31 -15.52 18.17
N LYS A 12 7.47 -16.44 17.67
CA LYS A 12 6.67 -16.30 16.46
C LYS A 12 5.30 -15.76 16.82
N LEU A 13 5.18 -14.45 17.05
CA LEU A 13 3.86 -13.83 17.04
C LEU A 13 3.27 -13.98 15.63
N PRO A 14 1.96 -14.30 15.46
CA PRO A 14 1.37 -14.38 14.13
C PRO A 14 1.53 -13.02 13.44
N GLU A 15 2.40 -12.98 12.42
CA GLU A 15 2.77 -11.77 11.71
C GLU A 15 1.56 -11.28 10.90
N GLY A 16 1.02 -10.14 11.28
CA GLY A 16 0.06 -9.41 10.46
C GLY A 16 0.77 -8.65 9.34
N LEU A 17 0.01 -8.21 8.34
CA LEU A 17 0.53 -7.32 7.29
C LEU A 17 0.92 -5.98 7.92
N LEU A 18 2.21 -5.67 7.91
CA LEU A 18 2.72 -4.41 8.45
C LEU A 18 2.30 -3.24 7.57
N THR A 19 1.92 -2.13 8.20
CA THR A 19 1.49 -0.92 7.49
C THR A 19 2.65 -0.14 6.90
N GLY A 20 3.89 -0.42 7.33
CA GLY A 20 5.10 0.34 7.01
C GLY A 20 5.19 1.64 7.81
N PHE A 21 4.43 1.77 8.89
CA PHE A 21 4.53 2.84 9.85
C PHE A 21 4.92 2.27 11.21
N ASP A 22 6.21 2.26 11.53
CA ASP A 22 6.77 1.56 12.70
C ASP A 22 5.99 1.79 14.00
N LYS A 23 5.63 3.05 14.29
CA LYS A 23 4.89 3.40 15.50
C LYS A 23 3.48 2.82 15.52
N LEU A 24 2.82 2.75 14.37
CA LEU A 24 1.49 2.15 14.25
C LEU A 24 1.61 0.63 14.37
N ASP A 25 2.58 0.04 13.68
CA ASP A 25 2.83 -1.41 13.66
C ASP A 25 3.22 -1.94 15.05
N GLN A 26 3.93 -1.17 15.86
CA GLN A 26 4.20 -1.51 17.28
C GLN A 26 2.92 -1.61 18.12
N ILE A 27 1.91 -0.79 17.82
CA ILE A 27 0.66 -0.73 18.57
C ILE A 27 -0.29 -1.84 18.10
N ILE A 28 -0.49 -1.98 16.79
CA ILE A 28 -1.51 -2.89 16.24
C ILE A 28 -0.96 -4.28 15.89
N LYS A 29 0.37 -4.41 15.74
CA LYS A 29 1.08 -5.63 15.34
C LYS A 29 0.64 -6.16 13.97
N GLY A 30 0.53 -5.24 13.01
CA GLY A 30 0.07 -5.50 11.65
C GLY A 30 -1.43 -5.82 11.54
N PHE A 31 -1.92 -5.89 10.31
CA PHE A 31 -3.29 -6.28 9.99
C PHE A 31 -3.42 -7.80 9.90
N LYS A 32 -4.38 -8.37 10.63
CA LYS A 32 -4.56 -9.82 10.68
C LYS A 32 -5.71 -10.28 9.79
N PRO A 33 -5.62 -11.49 9.18
CA PRO A 33 -6.71 -12.04 8.38
C PRO A 33 -8.04 -12.06 9.14
N GLY A 34 -9.13 -11.73 8.45
CA GLY A 34 -10.50 -11.72 9.00
C GLY A 34 -10.88 -10.46 9.78
N GLN A 35 -9.97 -9.49 9.97
CA GLN A 35 -10.30 -8.22 10.61
C GLN A 35 -10.95 -7.22 9.65
N LEU A 36 -11.99 -6.53 10.12
CA LEU A 36 -12.50 -5.31 9.49
C LEU A 36 -11.86 -4.09 10.17
N ILE A 37 -11.06 -3.35 9.42
CA ILE A 37 -10.35 -2.17 9.91
C ILE A 37 -10.99 -0.93 9.27
N VAL A 38 -11.44 0.00 10.10
CA VAL A 38 -12.12 1.23 9.65
C VAL A 38 -11.22 2.44 9.86
N LEU A 39 -10.85 3.10 8.76
CA LEU A 39 -10.14 4.38 8.79
C LEU A 39 -11.13 5.53 8.52
N ALA A 40 -11.45 6.30 9.55
CA ALA A 40 -12.32 7.46 9.46
C ALA A 40 -11.54 8.76 9.70
N ALA A 41 -11.83 9.79 8.91
CA ALA A 41 -11.26 11.12 9.08
C ALA A 41 -12.19 12.20 8.49
N ARG A 42 -11.96 13.46 8.85
CA ARG A 42 -12.64 14.61 8.22
C ARG A 42 -12.15 14.81 6.77
N PRO A 43 -12.97 15.43 5.89
CA PRO A 43 -12.52 15.80 4.55
C PRO A 43 -11.24 16.64 4.59
N GLY A 44 -10.33 16.37 3.65
CA GLY A 44 -9.04 17.09 3.54
C GLY A 44 -7.94 16.66 4.54
N VAL A 45 -8.22 15.81 5.53
CA VAL A 45 -7.21 15.36 6.51
C VAL A 45 -6.20 14.37 5.92
N GLY A 46 -6.53 13.73 4.80
CA GLY A 46 -5.62 12.81 4.11
C GLY A 46 -5.93 11.33 4.26
N LYS A 47 -7.18 10.94 4.53
CA LYS A 47 -7.63 9.52 4.60
C LYS A 47 -7.13 8.69 3.42
N THR A 48 -7.38 9.16 2.20
CA THR A 48 -7.00 8.45 0.96
C THR A 48 -5.49 8.37 0.81
N ALA A 49 -4.76 9.44 1.17
CA ALA A 49 -3.30 9.43 1.12
C ALA A 49 -2.71 8.41 2.10
N LEU A 50 -3.24 8.34 3.33
CA LEU A 50 -2.80 7.33 4.30
C LEU A 50 -3.11 5.92 3.81
N ALA A 51 -4.33 5.65 3.35
CA ALA A 51 -4.73 4.33 2.84
C ALA A 51 -3.86 3.89 1.64
N LEU A 52 -3.58 4.78 0.68
CA LEU A 52 -2.71 4.49 -0.45
C LEU A 52 -1.28 4.16 -0.02
N ASN A 53 -0.72 4.86 0.97
CA ASN A 53 0.63 4.57 1.45
C ASN A 53 0.71 3.23 2.19
N ILE A 54 -0.30 2.88 2.98
CA ILE A 54 -0.38 1.55 3.63
C ILE A 54 -0.39 0.46 2.55
N VAL A 55 -1.28 0.59 1.57
CA VAL A 55 -1.40 -0.41 0.49
C VAL A 55 -0.14 -0.47 -0.36
N LYS A 56 0.48 0.67 -0.68
CA LYS A 56 1.80 0.73 -1.33
C LYS A 56 2.82 -0.07 -0.53
N ASN A 57 2.94 0.15 0.77
CA ASN A 57 3.94 -0.53 1.60
C ASN A 57 3.71 -2.05 1.68
N ILE A 58 2.45 -2.48 1.77
CA ILE A 58 2.07 -3.91 1.82
C ILE A 58 2.28 -4.61 0.47
N SER A 59 1.97 -3.93 -0.63
CA SER A 59 2.12 -4.47 -2.00
C SER A 59 3.53 -4.35 -2.55
N SER A 60 4.34 -3.46 -1.97
CA SER A 60 5.78 -3.40 -2.21
C SER A 60 6.47 -4.59 -1.55
N VAL A 61 7.67 -4.89 -2.02
CA VAL A 61 8.54 -5.94 -1.49
C VAL A 61 8.63 -5.85 0.04
N THR A 62 7.96 -6.76 0.74
CA THR A 62 8.06 -6.91 2.20
C THR A 62 9.23 -7.81 2.53
N GLU A 63 10.26 -7.26 3.19
CA GLU A 63 11.33 -8.02 3.82
C GLU A 63 10.75 -8.78 5.01
N ILE A 64 10.73 -10.11 4.94
CA ILE A 64 10.59 -10.95 6.12
C ILE A 64 11.68 -12.00 6.05
N SER A 65 12.60 -11.93 7.02
CA SER A 65 13.66 -12.91 7.21
C SER A 65 13.66 -13.34 8.66
N GLU A 66 13.26 -14.58 8.94
CA GLU A 66 13.60 -15.27 10.20
C GLU A 66 14.89 -16.11 10.07
N ASP A 67 15.33 -16.48 8.86
CA ASP A 67 16.40 -17.49 8.69
C ASP A 67 17.56 -17.11 7.74
N GLY A 68 17.73 -15.82 7.39
CA GLY A 68 18.84 -15.37 6.53
C GLY A 68 18.74 -15.77 5.05
N ILE A 69 17.62 -16.38 4.63
CA ILE A 69 17.23 -16.54 3.22
C ILE A 69 16.02 -15.64 2.97
N THR A 70 16.29 -14.47 2.40
CA THR A 70 15.28 -13.45 2.08
C THR A 70 14.33 -14.00 1.00
N THR A 71 13.12 -14.40 1.40
CA THR A 71 12.06 -14.69 0.43
C THR A 71 11.15 -13.47 0.33
N ILE A 72 11.42 -12.67 -0.70
CA ILE A 72 10.60 -11.53 -1.09
C ILE A 72 9.29 -12.08 -1.67
N LYS A 73 8.19 -11.99 -0.92
CA LYS A 73 6.86 -12.25 -1.46
C LYS A 73 5.98 -11.02 -1.28
N PRO A 74 5.75 -10.25 -2.35
CA PRO A 74 4.82 -9.13 -2.27
C PRO A 74 3.38 -9.63 -2.08
N ASN A 75 2.56 -8.85 -1.37
CA ASN A 75 1.15 -9.20 -1.14
C ASN A 75 0.26 -8.53 -2.18
N HIS A 76 -0.64 -9.31 -2.78
CA HIS A 76 -1.65 -8.77 -3.67
C HIS A 76 -2.67 -7.95 -2.88
N CYS A 77 -2.83 -6.68 -3.26
CA CYS A 77 -3.78 -5.74 -2.70
C CYS A 77 -4.67 -5.21 -3.81
N ALA A 78 -5.98 -5.06 -3.59
CA ALA A 78 -6.77 -4.15 -4.40
C ALA A 78 -7.22 -2.93 -3.60
N PHE A 79 -7.24 -1.81 -4.30
CA PHE A 79 -7.71 -0.54 -3.82
C PHE A 79 -8.92 -0.14 -4.67
N ILE A 80 -10.10 -0.18 -4.04
CA ILE A 80 -11.34 0.18 -4.68
C ILE A 80 -11.69 1.62 -4.28
N SER A 81 -11.90 2.47 -5.27
CA SER A 81 -12.21 3.87 -5.12
C SER A 81 -13.55 4.19 -5.74
N LEU A 82 -14.48 4.72 -4.93
CA LEU A 82 -15.80 5.15 -5.41
C LEU A 82 -15.89 6.66 -5.62
N GLU A 83 -14.83 7.41 -5.28
CA GLU A 83 -14.83 8.88 -5.29
C GLU A 83 -13.78 9.43 -6.26
N MET A 84 -12.56 8.87 -6.23
CA MET A 84 -11.44 9.35 -7.04
C MET A 84 -11.18 8.43 -8.24
N PRO A 85 -10.95 9.00 -9.44
CA PRO A 85 -10.62 8.21 -10.61
C PRO A 85 -9.21 7.60 -10.50
N TYR A 86 -8.98 6.53 -11.27
CA TYR A 86 -7.71 5.82 -11.37
C TYR A 86 -6.53 6.76 -11.61
N THR A 87 -6.70 7.75 -12.49
CA THR A 87 -5.64 8.71 -12.84
C THR A 87 -5.18 9.54 -11.64
N GLU A 88 -6.10 9.97 -10.79
CA GLU A 88 -5.77 10.75 -9.59
C GLU A 88 -5.06 9.90 -8.54
N LEU A 89 -5.51 8.65 -8.34
CA LEU A 89 -4.86 7.70 -7.44
C LEU A 89 -3.44 7.39 -7.90
N THR A 90 -3.26 7.16 -9.20
CA THR A 90 -1.96 6.90 -9.81
C THR A 90 -1.00 8.08 -9.62
N TYR A 91 -1.43 9.33 -9.83
CA TYR A 91 -0.58 10.48 -9.54
C TYR A 91 -0.16 10.57 -8.07
N ARG A 92 -1.06 10.25 -7.14
CA ARG A 92 -0.75 10.23 -5.70
C ARG A 92 0.24 9.11 -5.36
N LEU A 93 0.07 7.93 -5.95
CA LEU A 93 0.97 6.80 -5.79
C LEU A 93 2.38 7.12 -6.32
N PHE A 94 2.49 7.61 -7.55
CA PHE A 94 3.78 7.98 -8.13
C PHE A 94 4.41 9.18 -7.43
N SER A 95 3.63 10.14 -6.92
CA SER A 95 4.15 11.21 -6.07
C SER A 95 4.81 10.65 -4.80
N SER A 96 4.21 9.62 -4.17
CA SER A 96 4.78 8.93 -3.00
C SER A 96 6.01 8.08 -3.33
N ILE A 97 6.11 7.53 -4.55
CA ILE A 97 7.27 6.72 -4.98
C ILE A 97 8.45 7.61 -5.38
N THR A 98 8.20 8.59 -6.23
CA THR A 98 9.23 9.42 -6.86
C THR A 98 9.65 10.64 -6.03
N ASN A 99 8.89 10.94 -4.98
CA ASN A 99 9.01 12.17 -4.20
C ASN A 99 8.85 13.46 -5.04
N ILE A 100 8.23 13.36 -6.21
CA ILE A 100 7.88 14.51 -7.06
C ILE A 100 6.56 15.11 -6.57
N HIS A 101 6.51 16.44 -6.49
CA HIS A 101 5.31 17.14 -6.03
C HIS A 101 4.08 16.84 -6.91
N LEU A 102 2.95 16.47 -6.29
CA LEU A 102 1.73 16.07 -6.99
C LEU A 102 1.27 17.08 -8.06
N ALA A 103 1.35 18.38 -7.78
CA ALA A 103 0.96 19.42 -8.74
C ALA A 103 1.78 19.40 -10.05
N LYS A 104 3.04 18.93 -10.01
CA LYS A 104 3.86 18.76 -11.22
C LYS A 104 3.45 17.53 -12.01
N LEU A 105 3.08 16.44 -11.34
CA LEU A 105 2.55 15.24 -12.01
C LEU A 105 1.21 15.52 -12.70
N GLN A 106 0.39 16.39 -12.12
CA GLN A 106 -0.86 16.87 -12.72
C GLN A 106 -0.65 17.89 -13.84
N LYS A 107 0.51 18.55 -13.88
CA LYS A 107 0.87 19.57 -14.89
C LYS A 107 2.25 19.28 -15.47
N PRO A 108 2.34 18.41 -16.50
CA PRO A 108 3.61 17.94 -17.04
C PRO A 108 4.56 19.06 -17.50
N SER A 109 4.03 20.24 -17.87
CA SER A 109 4.83 21.41 -18.24
C SER A 109 5.72 21.96 -17.11
N LEU A 110 5.48 21.56 -15.85
CA LEU A 110 6.26 21.96 -14.69
C LEU A 110 7.36 20.94 -14.33
N LEU A 111 7.43 19.80 -15.03
CA LEU A 111 8.42 18.76 -14.78
C LEU A 111 9.77 19.16 -15.37
N GLN A 112 10.81 18.95 -14.57
CA GLN A 112 12.19 19.11 -15.00
C GLN A 112 12.68 17.82 -15.68
N SER A 113 13.72 17.92 -16.51
CA SER A 113 14.25 16.77 -17.25
C SER A 113 14.69 15.61 -16.35
N ASN A 114 15.28 15.91 -15.19
CA ASN A 114 15.65 14.89 -14.18
C ASN A 114 14.42 14.25 -13.53
N GLU A 115 13.34 15.01 -13.29
CA GLU A 115 12.09 14.47 -12.74
C GLU A 115 11.40 13.52 -13.73
N LEU A 116 11.48 13.83 -15.03
CA LEU A 116 10.97 12.94 -16.10
C LEU A 116 11.74 11.62 -16.14
N GLU A 117 13.06 11.65 -15.96
CA GLU A 117 13.89 10.45 -15.92
C GLU A 117 13.56 9.57 -14.71
N ILE A 118 13.45 10.17 -13.51
CA ILE A 118 13.03 9.48 -12.29
C ILE A 118 11.67 8.81 -12.50
N LEU A 119 10.70 9.56 -13.04
CA LEU A 119 9.36 9.05 -13.29
C LEU A 119 9.38 7.89 -14.28
N ALA A 120 10.10 8.01 -15.40
CA ALA A 120 10.22 6.96 -16.39
C ALA A 120 10.84 5.66 -15.83
N ASN A 121 11.85 5.80 -14.95
CA ASN A 121 12.47 4.65 -14.29
C ASN A 121 11.50 4.00 -13.29
N SER A 122 10.79 4.79 -12.47
CA SER A 122 9.79 4.25 -11.55
C SER A 122 8.67 3.51 -12.27
N PHE A 123 8.20 3.99 -13.43
CA PHE A 123 7.21 3.25 -14.22
C PHE A 123 7.74 1.87 -14.65
N LYS A 124 8.98 1.80 -15.17
CA LYS A 124 9.58 0.52 -15.61
C LYS A 124 9.74 -0.48 -14.47
N GLU A 125 10.12 -0.02 -13.28
CA GLU A 125 10.32 -0.87 -12.11
C GLU A 125 9.01 -1.37 -11.50
N ASN A 126 7.95 -0.55 -11.55
CA ASN A 126 6.67 -0.85 -10.89
C ASN A 126 5.65 -1.55 -11.81
N ILE A 127 5.71 -1.37 -13.14
CA ILE A 127 4.86 -2.11 -14.10
C ILE A 127 5.12 -3.63 -14.05
N ASN A 128 6.35 -4.04 -13.72
CA ASN A 128 6.69 -5.47 -13.64
C ASN A 128 6.32 -6.12 -12.29
N ASN A 129 5.93 -5.32 -11.29
CA ASN A 129 5.67 -5.73 -9.91
C ASN A 129 4.23 -5.40 -9.47
N GLU A 130 3.24 -5.67 -10.33
CA GLU A 130 1.84 -5.32 -10.10
C GLU A 130 1.16 -6.23 -9.06
N ASN A 131 1.48 -5.99 -7.79
CA ASN A 131 0.73 -6.55 -6.65
C ASN A 131 -0.33 -5.58 -6.14
N LEU A 132 -0.58 -4.49 -6.85
CA LEU A 132 -1.59 -3.49 -6.52
C LEU A 132 -2.56 -3.31 -7.68
N PHE A 133 -3.81 -3.73 -7.45
CA PHE A 133 -4.92 -3.54 -8.38
C PHE A 133 -5.72 -2.32 -7.98
N LEU A 134 -6.01 -1.43 -8.92
CA LEU A 134 -6.84 -0.24 -8.68
C LEU A 134 -8.15 -0.38 -9.46
N ASP A 135 -9.28 -0.23 -8.77
CA ASP A 135 -10.62 -0.19 -9.36
C ASP A 135 -11.28 1.15 -8.99
N ASP A 136 -11.72 1.91 -9.98
CA ASP A 136 -12.41 3.20 -9.81
C ASP A 136 -13.88 3.18 -10.25
N ASN A 137 -14.47 1.99 -10.40
CA ASN A 137 -15.88 1.86 -10.75
C ASN A 137 -16.79 2.36 -9.61
N THR A 138 -17.32 3.57 -9.80
CA THR A 138 -18.23 4.24 -8.86
C THR A 138 -19.55 3.51 -8.60
N SER A 139 -19.92 2.54 -9.44
CA SER A 139 -21.17 1.77 -9.32
C SER A 139 -21.01 0.39 -8.69
N SER A 140 -19.78 0.02 -8.28
CA SER A 140 -19.48 -1.28 -7.67
C SER A 140 -20.27 -1.49 -6.38
N ARG A 141 -20.95 -2.63 -6.30
CA ARG A 141 -21.63 -3.10 -5.09
C ARG A 141 -20.70 -4.00 -4.31
N ILE A 142 -20.99 -4.18 -3.02
CA ILE A 142 -20.25 -5.11 -2.16
C ILE A 142 -20.25 -6.53 -2.74
N THR A 143 -21.33 -6.93 -3.41
CA THR A 143 -21.44 -8.24 -4.10
C THR A 143 -20.52 -8.40 -5.30
N ASP A 144 -20.05 -7.28 -5.86
CA ASP A 144 -19.15 -7.28 -7.01
C ASP A 144 -17.68 -7.38 -6.56
N LEU A 145 -17.42 -7.18 -5.26
CA LEU A 145 -16.11 -7.27 -4.62
C LEU A 145 -15.77 -8.71 -4.16
N ILE A 146 -16.12 -9.70 -4.98
CA ILE A 146 -15.78 -11.11 -4.73
C ILE A 146 -14.55 -11.46 -5.56
N TRP A 147 -13.49 -11.85 -4.87
CA TRP A 147 -12.12 -12.01 -5.32
C TRP A 147 -11.49 -13.17 -4.54
#